data_AF-A0A349YTK5-F1
#
_entry.id   AF-A0A349YTK5-F1
#
_cell.length_a   1.000
_cell.length_b   1.000
_cell.length_c   1.000
_cell.angle_alpha   90.00
_cell.angle_beta   90.00
_cell.angle_gamma   90.00
#
_symmetry.space_group_name_H-M   'P 1'
#
loop_
_entity.id
_entity.type
_entity.pdbx_description
1 polymer ?
#
loop_
_entity_poly.entity_id
_entity_poly.type
_entity_poly.pdbx_seq_one_letter_code
_entity_poly.pdbx_strand_id
1 'polypeptide(L)' 'VENITDKNGAVRAQSADIDVVAISDIDKKAVIGECKFKNEKIDKSIYETLIRRGKLIAAKYKVSKYI' A
#
# COMPACT_ATOMS: atom_id res chain seq x y z
N VAL A 1 10.29 -1.19 3.59
CA VAL A 1 10.79 0.08 3.00
C VAL A 1 10.56 0.07 1.51
N GLU A 2 10.20 1.21 0.92
CA GLU A 2 10.01 1.38 -0.52
C GLU A 2 11.05 2.34 -1.10
N ASN A 3 11.47 2.09 -2.34
CA ASN A 3 12.38 2.98 -3.06
C ASN A 3 11.58 3.88 -4.00
N ILE A 4 11.77 5.20 -3.90
CA ILE A 4 11.14 6.19 -4.75
C ILE A 4 12.21 6.96 -5.49
N THR A 5 12.04 7.10 -6.81
CA THR A 5 12.88 7.95 -7.65
C THR A 5 12.25 9.33 -7.70
N ASP A 6 12.99 10.36 -7.29
CA ASP A 6 12.55 11.75 -7.42
C ASP A 6 12.68 12.26 -8.87
N LYS A 7 12.20 13.47 -9.13
CA LYS A 7 12.22 14.09 -10.46
C LYS A 7 13.63 14.30 -11.03
N ASN A 8 14.65 14.28 -10.17
CA ASN A 8 16.05 14.45 -10.55
C ASN A 8 16.77 13.11 -10.70
N GLY A 9 16.04 11.98 -10.60
CA GLY A 9 16.58 10.64 -10.73
C GLY A 9 17.21 10.08 -9.44
N ALA A 10 17.18 10.82 -8.33
CA ALA A 10 17.75 10.33 -7.08
C ALA A 10 16.78 9.34 -6.41
N VAL A 11 17.31 8.18 -6.01
CA VAL A 11 16.56 7.13 -5.31
C VAL A 11 16.62 7.38 -3.82
N ARG A 12 15.45 7.41 -3.16
CA ARG A 12 15.33 7.52 -1.71
C ARG A 12 14.54 6.34 -1.16
N ALA A 13 15.01 5.79 -0.05
CA ALA A 13 14.27 4.80 0.72
C ALA A 13 13.29 5.54 1.64
N GLN A 14 12.02 5.16 1.60
CA GLN A 14 10.97 5.65 2.47
C GLN A 14 10.36 4.48 3.27
N SER A 15 9.87 4.74 4.47
CA SER A 15 9.03 3.75 5.15
C SER A 15 7.77 3.49 4.34
N ALA A 16 7.37 2.21 4.29
CA ALA A 16 6.17 1.77 3.61
C ALA A 16 5.24 1.19 4.67
N ASP A 17 4.62 2.08 5.43
CA ASP A 17 3.68 1.72 6.48
C ASP A 17 2.31 1.50 5.85
N ILE A 18 1.66 0.41 6.26
CA ILE A 18 0.31 0.04 5.86
C ILE A 18 -0.43 -0.24 7.17
N ASP A 19 -1.58 0.40 7.37
CA ASP A 19 -2.28 0.32 8.65
C ASP A 19 -2.85 -1.07 8.91
N VAL A 20 -3.46 -1.69 7.90
CA VAL A 20 -4.07 -3.03 8.02
C VAL A 20 -3.80 -3.91 6.80
N VAL A 21 -3.48 -5.18 7.07
CA VAL A 21 -3.28 -6.21 6.07
C VAL A 21 -4.00 -7.48 6.52
N ALA A 22 -4.92 -7.98 5.69
CA ALA A 22 -5.53 -9.29 5.86
C ALA A 22 -4.97 -10.25 4.80
N ILE A 23 -4.56 -11.44 5.21
CA ILE A 23 -3.96 -12.45 4.34
C ILE A 23 -4.81 -13.72 4.40
N SER A 24 -5.19 -14.24 3.23
CA SER A 24 -5.64 -15.62 3.07
C SER A 24 -4.47 -16.43 2.53
N ASP A 25 -3.85 -17.25 3.38
CA ASP A 25 -2.70 -18.05 2.95
C ASP A 25 -3.11 -19.23 2.06
N ILE A 26 -4.33 -19.74 2.25
CA ILE A 26 -4.93 -20.81 1.43
C ILE A 26 -5.13 -20.31 -0.01
N ASP A 27 -5.73 -19.13 -0.17
CA ASP A 27 -6.01 -18.57 -1.50
C ASP A 27 -4.82 -17.80 -2.10
N LYS A 28 -3.75 -17.61 -1.32
CA LYS A 28 -2.63 -16.71 -1.61
C LYS A 28 -3.12 -15.31 -2.00
N LYS A 29 -4.09 -14.76 -1.26
CA LYS A 29 -4.67 -13.42 -1.47
C LYS A 29 -4.43 -12.50 -0.29
N ALA A 30 -4.43 -11.19 -0.57
CA ALA A 30 -4.37 -10.16 0.46
C ALA A 30 -5.42 -9.06 0.23
N VAL A 31 -5.93 -8.51 1.32
CA VAL A 31 -6.68 -7.24 1.35
C VAL A 31 -5.87 -6.25 2.16
N ILE A 32 -5.74 -5.04 1.64
CA ILE A 32 -4.89 -3.99 2.21
C ILE A 32 -5.77 -2.79 2.49
N GLY A 33 -5.58 -2.13 3.63
CA GLY A 33 -6.37 -0.95 3.96
C GLY A 33 -5.59 0.14 4.66
N GLU A 34 -6.09 1.36 4.50
CA GLU A 34 -5.57 2.56 5.18
C GLU A 34 -6.66 3.15 6.08
N CYS A 35 -6.26 3.56 7.28
CA CYS A 35 -7.18 4.12 8.26
C CYS A 35 -7.19 5.65 8.17
N LYS A 36 -8.38 6.22 8.35
CA LYS A 36 -8.54 7.66 8.49
C LYS A 36 -9.28 7.96 9.78
N PHE A 37 -8.63 8.74 10.64
CA PHE A 37 -9.16 9.06 11.97
C PHE A 37 -10.49 9.83 11.91
N LYS A 38 -10.70 10.63 10.86
CA LYS A 38 -11.92 11.41 10.66
C LYS A 38 -12.77 10.81 9.54
N ASN A 39 -14.09 10.84 9.73
CA ASN A 39 -15.06 10.46 8.70
C ASN A 39 -15.21 11.59 7.65
N GLU A 40 -14.18 11.76 6.83
CA GLU A 40 -14.13 12.70 5.72
C GLU A 40 -13.60 11.97 4.48
N LYS A 41 -13.84 12.54 3.29
CA LYS A 41 -13.40 11.91 2.04
C LYS A 41 -11.88 11.72 2.02
N ILE A 42 -11.45 10.54 1.58
CA ILE A 42 -10.04 10.23 1.38
C ILE A 42 -9.58 10.88 0.08
N ASP A 43 -8.40 11.50 0.11
CA ASP A 43 -7.76 12.05 -1.08
C ASP A 43 -7.25 10.94 -2.00
N LYS A 44 -7.35 11.15 -3.31
CA LYS A 44 -6.88 10.17 -4.30
C LYS A 44 -5.40 9.80 -4.12
N SER A 45 -4.56 10.74 -3.71
CA SER A 45 -3.14 10.52 -3.46
C SER A 45 -2.87 9.52 -2.32
N ILE A 46 -3.75 9.46 -1.30
CA ILE A 46 -3.67 8.47 -0.21
C ILE A 46 -3.96 7.08 -0.78
N TYR A 47 -5.01 6.95 -1.58
CA TYR A 47 -5.35 5.69 -2.24
C TYR A 47 -4.25 5.21 -3.20
N GLU A 48 -3.67 6.11 -3.99
CA GLU A 48 -2.54 5.82 -4.88
C GLU A 48 -1.29 5.40 -4.08
N THR A 49 -1.06 6.01 -2.91
CA THR A 49 0.02 5.62 -1.99
C THR A 49 -0.20 4.22 -1.44
N LEU A 50 -1.42 3.89 -1.02
CA LEU A 50 -1.78 2.55 -0.55
C LEU A 50 -1.56 1.48 -1.63
N ILE A 51 -1.99 1.74 -2.87
CA ILE A 51 -1.75 0.84 -4.01
C ILE A 51 -0.25 0.65 -4.23
N ARG A 52 0.53 1.74 -4.20
CA ARG A 52 1.96 1.70 -4.43
C ARG A 52 2.68 0.86 -3.36
N ARG A 53 2.36 1.08 -2.08
CA ARG A 53 2.93 0.31 -0.96
C ARG A 53 2.47 -1.15 -0.97
N GLY A 54 1.22 -1.41 -1.36
CA GLY A 54 0.68 -2.76 -1.47
C GLY A 54 1.41 -3.66 -2.47
N LYS A 55 2.15 -3.08 -3.44
CA LYS A 55 3.02 -3.85 -4.34
C LYS A 55 4.12 -4.63 -3.61
N LEU A 56 4.52 -4.20 -2.41
CA LEU A 56 5.49 -4.93 -1.59
C LEU A 56 4.93 -6.28 -1.10
N ILE A 57 3.62 -6.37 -0.93
CA ILE A 57 2.91 -7.61 -0.54
C ILE A 57 2.64 -8.49 -1.78
N ALA A 58 2.48 -7.87 -2.95
CA ALA A 58 2.18 -8.52 -4.21
C ALA A 58 3.21 -9.57 -4.65
N ALA A 59 4.42 -9.54 -4.09
CA ALA A 59 5.45 -10.55 -4.33
C ALA A 59 5.06 -11.96 -3.84
N LYS A 60 4.18 -12.06 -2.84
CA LYS A 60 3.73 -13.34 -2.25
C LYS A 60 2.23 -13.58 -2.33
N TYR A 61 1.43 -12.52 -2.31
CA TYR A 61 -0.03 -12.60 -2.25
C TYR A 61 -0.67 -11.71 -3.30
N LYS A 62 -1.67 -12.21 -4.03
CA LYS A 62 -2.43 -11.38 -4.95
C LYS A 62 -3.32 -10.43 -4.15
N VAL A 63 -3.07 -9.12 -4.26
CA VAL A 63 -3.94 -8.12 -3.65
C VAL A 63 -5.29 -8.12 -4.38
N SER A 64 -6.36 -8.45 -3.67
CA SER A 64 -7.71 -8.58 -4.23
C SER A 64 -8.58 -7.34 -4.00
N LYS A 65 -8.26 -6.53 -2.98
CA LYS A 65 -9.00 -5.32 -2.63
C LYS A 65 -8.14 -4.33 -1.85
N TYR A 66 -8.43 -3.04 -2.06
CA TYR A 66 -7.95 -1.90 -1.26
C TYR A 66 -9.14 -1.29 -0.55
N ILE A 67 -9.01 -0.99 0.75
CA ILE A 67 -10.10 -0.44 1.59
C ILE A 67 -9.68 0.82 2.35
#